data_AF-A0A218NP83-F1
#
_entry.id   AF-A0A218NP83-F1
#
_cell.length_a   1.000
_cell.length_b   1.000
_cell.length_c   1.000
_cell.angle_alpha   90.00
_cell.angle_beta   90.00
_cell.angle_gamma   90.00
#
_symmetry.space_group_name_H-M   'P 1'
#
loop_
_entity.id
_entity.type
_entity.pdbx_description
1 polymer ?
#
loop_
_entity_poly.entity_id
_entity_poly.type
_entity_poly.pdbx_seq_one_letter_code
_entity_poly.pdbx_strand_id
1 'polypeptide(L)'
;MEEHTPKFGDLVIGEISKISPFGAYCKLLEYNNLETFLPLREISSGWIKNIHEFLHINQRVVCKVIYIDKSKGTIDVSLKKVTPRDAKIKINKYTLEKRSEVIIQQALKMTNLEGRKVEIINSILQEFPNYTSFLSKLSDSGEPIKGSSVPVALQEEILRLIQSSRKKKEYKVSYILTLSTYDPKSSIDSIKQSLSDAESKTGCGIYYISSPRYHISAEADNYLNAEEKIKKALSIIKTELKGFDIEMEKEKVKKDKEDIISEL
;
A
#
# COMPACT_ATOMS: atom_id res chain seq x y z
N MET A 1 27.16 20.55 7.50
CA MET A 1 26.38 19.30 7.56
C MET A 1 25.71 19.29 8.91
N GLU A 2 24.47 19.78 9.02
CA GLU A 2 23.72 19.56 10.26
C GLU A 2 23.58 18.04 10.44
N GLU A 3 24.15 17.52 11.51
CA GLU A 3 23.96 16.12 11.87
C GLU A 3 22.46 15.89 11.97
N HIS A 4 21.94 15.00 11.11
CA HIS A 4 20.59 14.50 11.23
C HIS A 4 20.56 13.70 12.53
N THR A 5 20.29 14.37 13.65
CA THR A 5 20.11 13.76 14.97
C THR A 5 18.64 13.77 15.30
N PRO A 6 18.07 12.67 15.82
CA PRO A 6 16.69 12.66 16.24
C PRO A 6 16.48 13.63 17.42
N LYS A 7 15.25 14.13 17.57
CA LYS A 7 14.88 15.03 18.67
C LYS A 7 14.21 14.23 19.80
N PHE A 8 14.20 14.82 20.98
CA PHE A 8 13.48 14.26 22.12
C PHE A 8 12.00 14.07 21.75
N GLY A 9 11.46 12.88 22.00
CA GLY A 9 10.08 12.53 21.71
C GLY A 9 9.82 11.98 20.30
N ASP A 10 10.81 12.02 19.41
CA ASP A 10 10.65 11.48 18.06
C ASP A 10 10.45 9.97 18.07
N LEU A 11 9.59 9.50 17.16
CA LEU A 11 9.46 8.08 16.83
C LEU A 11 10.47 7.73 15.75
N VAL A 12 11.26 6.70 16.00
CA VAL A 12 12.37 6.28 15.15
C VAL A 12 12.31 4.77 14.92
N ILE A 13 12.77 4.31 13.76
CA ILE A 13 12.93 2.89 13.50
C ILE A 13 14.38 2.50 13.71
N GLY A 14 14.60 1.47 14.52
CA GLY A 14 15.91 0.93 14.74
C GLY A 14 15.96 -0.59 14.68
N GLU A 15 17.16 -1.09 14.48
CA GLU A 15 17.48 -2.51 14.40
C GLU A 15 18.35 -2.91 15.59
N ILE A 16 17.93 -3.95 16.32
CA ILE A 16 18.66 -4.43 17.50
C ILE A 16 20.00 -5.02 17.07
N SER A 17 21.10 -4.40 17.49
CA SER A 17 22.46 -4.83 17.15
C SER A 17 23.05 -5.76 18.21
N LYS A 18 22.80 -5.48 19.49
CA LYS A 18 23.36 -6.25 20.61
C LYS A 18 22.41 -6.25 21.80
N ILE A 19 22.31 -7.38 22.48
CA ILE A 19 21.52 -7.52 23.71
C ILE A 19 22.47 -7.66 24.89
N SER A 20 22.18 -6.97 25.99
CA SER A 20 22.92 -7.00 27.25
C SER A 20 21.97 -7.24 28.43
N PRO A 21 22.48 -7.63 29.61
CA PRO A 21 21.63 -7.78 30.80
C PRO A 21 20.91 -6.48 31.23
N PHE A 22 21.46 -5.31 30.87
CA PHE A 22 20.93 -4.00 31.28
C PHE A 22 20.03 -3.34 30.23
N GLY A 23 19.88 -3.95 29.04
CA GLY A 23 19.17 -3.35 27.92
C GLY A 23 19.71 -3.85 26.58
N ALA A 24 19.37 -3.17 25.50
CA ALA A 24 19.83 -3.50 24.15
C ALA A 24 20.42 -2.28 23.44
N TYR A 25 21.37 -2.51 22.54
CA TYR A 25 21.84 -1.51 21.59
C TYR A 25 21.04 -1.63 20.30
N CYS A 26 20.68 -0.49 19.73
CA CYS A 26 19.82 -0.37 18.57
C CYS A 26 20.41 0.64 17.59
N LYS A 27 20.47 0.30 16.31
CA LYS A 27 20.95 1.16 15.22
C LYS A 27 19.77 1.82 14.53
N LEU A 28 19.72 3.15 14.51
CA LEU A 28 18.62 3.88 13.87
C LEU A 28 18.80 3.90 12.35
N LEU A 29 17.89 3.24 11.63
CA LEU A 29 17.99 3.09 10.17
C LEU A 29 17.77 4.40 9.40
N GLU A 30 17.09 5.37 10.02
CA GLU A 30 16.80 6.68 9.44
C GLU A 30 17.95 7.69 9.62
N TYR A 31 18.87 7.41 10.55
CA TYR A 31 19.90 8.34 10.99
C TYR A 31 21.29 7.72 10.81
N ASN A 32 21.60 7.23 9.60
CA ASN A 32 22.91 6.64 9.27
C ASN A 32 23.39 5.54 10.23
N ASN A 33 22.47 4.72 10.73
CA ASN A 33 22.75 3.65 11.71
C ASN A 33 23.31 4.16 13.04
N LEU A 34 22.94 5.37 13.45
CA LEU A 34 23.30 5.94 14.74
C LEU A 34 22.98 4.95 15.87
N GLU A 35 23.97 4.66 16.70
CA GLU A 35 23.82 3.73 17.81
C GLU A 35 23.10 4.40 18.98
N THR A 36 22.13 3.68 19.53
CA THR A 36 21.28 4.11 20.64
C THR A 36 21.15 3.00 21.65
N PHE A 37 20.83 3.36 22.89
CA PHE A 37 20.64 2.41 23.96
C PHE A 37 19.16 2.31 24.34
N LEU A 38 18.67 1.09 24.53
CA LEU A 38 17.33 0.77 24.98
C LEU A 38 17.45 0.16 26.38
N PRO A 39 17.23 0.97 27.44
CA PRO A 39 17.32 0.49 28.81
C PRO A 39 16.30 -0.63 29.10
N LEU A 40 16.65 -1.60 29.94
CA LEU A 40 15.76 -2.72 30.32
C LEU A 40 14.38 -2.24 30.80
N ARG A 41 14.35 -1.15 31.58
CA ARG A 41 13.11 -0.53 32.12
C ARG A 41 12.22 0.08 31.05
N GLU A 42 12.73 0.27 29.84
CA GLU A 42 12.04 0.92 28.72
C GLU A 42 11.61 -0.09 27.63
N ILE A 43 11.89 -1.39 27.82
CA ILE A 43 11.52 -2.46 26.89
C ILE A 43 10.05 -2.86 27.03
N SER A 44 9.57 -3.07 28.26
CA SER A 44 8.21 -3.54 28.55
C SER A 44 7.64 -2.81 29.77
N SER A 45 6.31 -2.77 29.86
CA SER A 45 5.59 -2.28 31.05
C SER A 45 5.52 -3.34 32.17
N GLY A 46 5.69 -4.62 31.85
CA GLY A 46 5.66 -5.73 32.80
C GLY A 46 7.04 -6.14 33.32
N TRP A 47 7.06 -7.11 34.25
CA TRP A 47 8.30 -7.71 34.73
C TRP A 47 8.96 -8.56 33.62
N ILE A 48 10.24 -8.30 33.35
CA ILE A 48 11.01 -9.03 32.35
C ILE A 48 11.87 -10.07 33.07
N LYS A 49 11.56 -11.36 32.88
CA LYS A 49 12.41 -12.47 33.36
C LYS A 49 13.58 -12.72 32.42
N ASN A 50 13.33 -12.65 31.11
CA ASN A 50 14.33 -12.85 30.07
C ASN A 50 14.14 -11.81 28.96
N ILE A 51 15.17 -11.01 28.69
CA ILE A 51 15.16 -9.98 27.63
C ILE A 51 15.04 -10.61 26.23
N HIS A 52 15.54 -11.83 26.04
CA HIS A 52 15.52 -12.54 24.77
C HIS A 52 14.12 -12.98 24.33
N GLU A 53 13.12 -12.94 25.22
CA GLU A 53 11.71 -13.17 24.86
C GLU A 53 11.08 -11.94 24.18
N PHE A 54 11.65 -10.75 24.39
CA PHE A 54 11.13 -9.49 23.87
C PHE A 54 11.92 -8.97 22.68
N LEU A 55 13.23 -9.26 22.65
CA LEU A 55 14.16 -8.74 21.65
C LEU A 55 15.02 -9.85 21.05
N HIS A 56 15.17 -9.78 19.73
CA HIS A 56 16.11 -10.59 18.97
C HIS A 56 17.11 -9.70 18.22
N ILE A 57 18.32 -10.20 18.00
CA ILE A 57 19.31 -9.53 17.16
C ILE A 57 18.76 -9.40 15.73
N ASN A 58 19.01 -8.27 15.09
CA ASN A 58 18.49 -7.87 13.78
C ASN A 58 16.96 -7.65 13.72
N GLN A 59 16.27 -7.67 14.86
CA GLN A 59 14.86 -7.30 14.92
C GLN A 59 14.69 -5.80 14.70
N ARG A 60 13.78 -5.42 13.79
CA ARG A 60 13.38 -4.03 13.60
C ARG A 60 12.25 -3.66 14.54
N VAL A 61 12.44 -2.55 15.25
CA VAL A 61 11.50 -2.05 16.25
C VAL A 61 11.29 -0.55 16.08
N VAL A 62 10.08 -0.08 16.42
CA VAL A 62 9.80 1.35 16.53
C VAL A 62 10.02 1.76 17.97
N CYS A 63 10.89 2.73 18.18
CA CYS A 63 11.19 3.28 19.50
C CYS A 63 10.86 4.77 19.56
N LYS A 64 10.62 5.28 20.77
CA LYS A 64 10.54 6.71 21.06
C LYS A 64 11.83 7.20 21.70
N VAL A 65 12.38 8.31 21.25
CA VAL A 65 13.55 8.94 21.87
C VAL A 65 13.14 9.57 23.20
N ILE A 66 13.82 9.18 24.28
CA ILE A 66 13.50 9.63 25.64
C ILE A 66 14.60 10.43 26.30
N TYR A 67 15.83 10.35 25.80
CA TYR A 67 16.94 11.10 26.36
C TYR A 67 18.03 11.26 25.30
N ILE A 68 18.66 12.43 25.27
CA ILE A 68 19.75 12.76 24.35
C ILE A 68 20.82 13.45 25.17
N ASP A 69 21.99 12.82 25.28
CA ASP A 69 23.19 13.44 25.83
C ASP A 69 24.09 13.89 24.67
N LYS A 70 24.06 15.20 24.38
CA LYS A 70 24.88 15.80 23.32
C LYS A 70 26.37 15.81 23.64
N SER A 71 26.75 15.73 24.92
CA SER A 71 28.16 15.75 25.33
C SER A 71 28.83 14.40 25.10
N LYS A 72 28.08 13.31 25.29
CA LYS A 72 28.55 11.93 25.13
C LYS A 72 28.13 11.29 23.80
N GLY A 73 27.25 11.94 23.04
CA GLY A 73 26.67 11.41 21.82
C GLY A 73 25.74 10.21 22.06
N THR A 74 25.25 10.01 23.29
CA THR A 74 24.42 8.86 23.64
C THR A 74 22.95 9.24 23.60
N ILE A 75 22.13 8.36 23.01
CA ILE A 75 20.69 8.55 22.90
C ILE A 75 20.01 7.32 23.50
N ASP A 76 19.10 7.55 24.44
CA ASP A 76 18.26 6.51 24.99
C ASP A 76 16.90 6.51 24.31
N VAL A 77 16.45 5.30 23.99
CA VAL A 77 15.17 5.05 23.33
C VAL A 77 14.29 4.14 24.18
N SER A 78 12.99 4.15 23.88
CA SER A 78 11.98 3.42 24.63
C SER A 78 11.01 2.70 23.70
N LEU A 79 10.73 1.43 23.98
CA LEU A 79 9.69 0.65 23.31
C LEU A 79 8.35 0.81 24.01
N LYS A 80 8.34 0.83 25.35
CA LYS A 80 7.10 0.90 26.13
C LYS A 80 6.31 2.20 25.91
N LYS A 81 6.97 3.29 25.50
CA LYS A 81 6.34 4.60 25.25
C LYS A 81 5.80 4.75 23.83
N VAL A 82 5.80 3.68 23.03
CA VAL A 82 5.26 3.65 21.67
C VAL A 82 3.92 2.94 21.69
N THR A 83 2.86 3.61 21.22
CA THR A 83 1.56 2.96 21.08
C THR A 83 1.52 2.09 19.80
N PRO A 84 0.69 1.03 19.74
CA PRO A 84 0.56 0.23 18.52
C PRO A 84 0.14 1.06 17.30
N ARG A 85 -0.71 2.08 17.52
CA ARG A 85 -1.13 3.03 16.48
C ARG A 85 0.05 3.83 15.94
N ASP A 86 0.84 4.41 16.85
CA ASP A 86 2.02 5.20 16.48
C ASP A 86 3.07 4.36 15.75
N ALA A 87 3.28 3.11 16.20
CA ALA A 87 4.16 2.16 15.54
C ALA A 87 3.71 1.90 14.09
N LYS A 88 2.42 1.62 13.87
CA LYS A 88 1.86 1.40 12.52
C LYS A 88 2.06 2.63 11.63
N ILE A 89 1.74 3.82 12.14
CA ILE A 89 1.91 5.09 11.39
C ILE A 89 3.39 5.29 11.01
N LYS A 90 4.31 5.09 11.96
CA LYS A 90 5.74 5.28 11.72
C LYS A 90 6.30 4.27 10.72
N ILE A 91 5.92 2.99 10.82
CA ILE A 91 6.30 1.93 9.87
C ILE A 91 5.81 2.28 8.46
N ASN A 92 4.56 2.72 8.33
CA ASN A 92 4.01 3.11 7.03
C ASN A 92 4.76 4.29 6.43
N LYS A 93 5.02 5.34 7.23
CA LYS A 93 5.79 6.51 6.80
C LYS A 93 7.20 6.13 6.34
N TYR A 94 7.89 5.30 7.11
CA TYR A 94 9.24 4.83 6.76
C TYR A 94 9.27 3.96 5.50
N THR A 95 8.32 3.02 5.39
CA THR A 95 8.22 2.14 4.22
C THR A 95 7.95 2.95 2.96
N LEU A 96 7.07 3.96 3.06
CA LEU A 96 6.79 4.87 1.97
C LEU A 96 8.04 5.67 1.58
N GLU A 97 8.75 6.25 2.56
CA GLU A 97 9.98 7.00 2.30
C GLU A 97 11.06 6.15 1.65
N LYS A 98 11.24 4.89 2.09
CA LYS A 98 12.19 3.97 1.45
C LYS A 98 11.80 3.59 0.03
N ARG A 99 10.51 3.42 -0.25
CA ARG A 99 10.04 3.21 -1.62
C ARG A 99 10.31 4.44 -2.50
N SER A 100 10.05 5.63 -1.97
CA SER A 100 10.34 6.90 -2.64
C SER A 100 11.83 7.02 -2.98
N GLU A 101 12.71 6.70 -2.03
CA GLU A 101 14.16 6.67 -2.24
C GLU A 101 14.55 5.71 -3.37
N VAL A 102 14.00 4.49 -3.39
CA VAL A 102 14.26 3.49 -4.44
C VAL A 102 13.81 3.98 -5.82
N ILE A 103 12.64 4.62 -5.93
CA ILE A 103 12.15 5.19 -7.20
C ILE A 103 13.11 6.25 -7.71
N ILE A 104 13.56 7.16 -6.84
CA ILE A 104 14.53 8.20 -7.21
C ILE A 104 15.86 7.58 -7.65
N GLN A 105 16.35 6.57 -6.92
CA GLN A 105 17.56 5.85 -7.32
C GLN A 105 17.41 5.21 -8.70
N GLN A 106 16.27 4.57 -8.97
CA GLN A 106 16.00 3.96 -10.28
C GLN A 106 15.96 5.00 -11.40
N ALA A 107 15.28 6.13 -11.19
CA ALA A 107 15.23 7.23 -12.15
C ALA A 107 16.61 7.84 -12.43
N LEU A 108 17.46 7.96 -11.40
CA LEU A 108 18.85 8.42 -11.57
C LEU A 108 19.68 7.48 -12.45
N LYS A 109 19.48 6.16 -12.33
CA LYS A 109 20.16 5.17 -13.18
C LYS A 109 19.74 5.30 -14.64
N MET A 110 18.42 5.42 -14.88
CA MET A 110 17.85 5.49 -16.22
C MET A 110 18.22 6.78 -16.95
N THR A 111 18.40 7.87 -16.22
CA THR A 111 18.81 9.18 -16.76
C THR A 111 20.32 9.38 -16.83
N ASN A 112 21.11 8.38 -16.41
CA ASN A 112 22.57 8.46 -16.33
C ASN A 112 23.09 9.63 -15.45
N LEU A 113 22.32 10.00 -14.43
CA LEU A 113 22.62 11.11 -13.50
C LEU A 113 23.24 10.62 -12.18
N GLU A 114 23.69 9.37 -12.09
CA GLU A 114 24.26 8.79 -10.86
C GLU A 114 25.44 9.62 -10.32
N GLY A 115 26.28 10.18 -11.20
CA GLY A 115 27.41 11.01 -10.81
C GLY A 115 27.02 12.32 -10.11
N ARG A 116 25.78 12.79 -10.28
CA ARG A 116 25.23 14.01 -9.64
C ARG A 116 24.24 13.68 -8.52
N LYS A 117 24.19 12.43 -8.05
CA LYS A 117 23.26 11.97 -7.02
C LYS A 117 23.25 12.86 -5.78
N VAL A 118 24.43 13.22 -5.25
CA VAL A 118 24.55 14.02 -4.02
C VAL A 118 23.99 15.44 -4.22
N GLU A 119 24.32 16.06 -5.35
CA GLU A 119 23.81 17.38 -5.72
C GLU A 119 22.28 17.37 -5.82
N ILE A 120 21.72 16.40 -6.55
CA ILE A 120 20.27 16.28 -6.76
C ILE A 120 19.54 15.97 -5.45
N ILE A 121 20.09 15.08 -4.61
CA ILE A 121 19.50 14.80 -3.30
C ILE A 121 19.47 16.07 -2.45
N ASN A 122 20.56 16.84 -2.43
CA ASN A 122 20.60 18.10 -1.69
C ASN A 122 19.57 19.10 -2.24
N SER A 123 19.45 19.23 -3.56
CA SER A 123 18.41 20.04 -4.20
C SER A 123 17.00 19.65 -3.75
N ILE A 124 16.70 18.34 -3.74
CA ILE A 124 15.40 17.84 -3.28
C ILE A 124 15.18 18.19 -1.81
N LEU A 125 16.18 17.97 -0.94
CA LEU A 125 16.04 18.22 0.50
C LEU A 125 16.00 19.70 0.89
N GLN A 126 16.48 20.60 0.03
CA GLN A 126 16.35 22.05 0.22
C GLN A 126 14.95 22.54 -0.14
N GLU A 127 14.34 21.97 -1.18
CA GLU A 127 13.00 22.36 -1.65
C GLU A 127 11.86 21.61 -0.93
N PHE A 128 12.13 20.38 -0.49
CA PHE A 128 11.13 19.46 0.06
C PHE A 128 11.59 18.85 1.38
N PRO A 129 10.70 18.70 2.38
CA PRO A 129 11.06 18.10 3.67
C PRO A 129 11.50 16.63 3.61
N ASN A 130 11.05 15.87 2.61
CA ASN A 130 11.35 14.44 2.43
C ASN A 130 11.07 14.00 0.99
N TYR A 131 11.56 12.81 0.59
CA TYR A 131 11.39 12.28 -0.76
C TYR A 131 9.92 12.01 -1.08
N THR A 132 9.14 11.56 -0.11
CA THR A 132 7.71 11.31 -0.29
C THR A 132 6.94 12.59 -0.66
N SER A 133 7.24 13.73 -0.03
CA SER A 133 6.64 15.03 -0.31
C SER A 133 6.95 15.50 -1.74
N PHE A 134 8.18 15.24 -2.21
CA PHE A 134 8.58 15.54 -3.58
C PHE A 134 7.79 14.68 -4.59
N LEU A 135 7.76 13.36 -4.38
CA LEU A 135 7.02 12.46 -5.27
C LEU A 135 5.52 12.70 -5.26
N SER A 136 4.92 13.01 -4.11
CA SER A 136 3.50 13.35 -4.03
C SER A 136 3.21 14.63 -4.82
N LYS A 137 4.05 15.65 -4.67
CA LYS A 137 3.90 16.92 -5.40
C LYS A 137 3.98 16.72 -6.91
N LEU A 138 4.93 15.90 -7.38
CA LEU A 138 5.05 15.52 -8.78
C LEU A 138 3.83 14.72 -9.27
N SER A 139 3.39 13.74 -8.48
CA SER A 139 2.22 12.93 -8.84
C SER A 139 0.94 13.76 -8.90
N ASP A 140 0.80 14.78 -8.06
CA ASP A 140 -0.37 15.67 -8.03
C ASP A 140 -0.36 16.65 -9.21
N SER A 141 0.81 17.18 -9.59
CA SER A 141 0.93 18.06 -10.75
C SER A 141 0.77 17.31 -12.08
N GLY A 142 1.23 16.05 -12.15
CA GLY A 142 1.28 15.27 -13.39
C GLY A 142 2.30 15.78 -14.43
N GLU A 143 2.99 16.87 -14.12
CA GLU A 143 3.99 17.54 -14.94
C GLU A 143 5.23 17.90 -14.09
N PRO A 144 6.41 18.08 -14.72
CA PRO A 144 7.59 18.59 -14.05
C PRO A 144 7.35 19.94 -13.34
N ILE A 145 7.86 20.06 -12.12
CA ILE A 145 7.76 21.25 -11.28
C ILE A 145 8.63 22.36 -11.87
N LYS A 146 7.97 23.39 -12.40
CA LYS A 146 8.62 24.58 -12.94
C LYS A 146 9.35 25.35 -11.83
N GLY A 147 10.62 25.69 -12.06
CA GLY A 147 11.45 26.44 -11.11
C GLY A 147 12.14 25.60 -10.03
N SER A 148 11.99 24.27 -10.06
CA SER A 148 12.78 23.39 -9.21
C SER A 148 14.22 23.28 -9.70
N SER A 149 15.16 23.20 -8.78
CA SER A 149 16.58 22.91 -9.02
C SER A 149 16.82 21.45 -9.43
N VAL A 150 15.80 20.59 -9.34
CA VAL A 150 15.87 19.20 -9.78
C VAL A 150 15.76 19.12 -11.31
N PRO A 151 16.66 18.40 -12.01
CA PRO A 151 16.63 18.28 -13.46
C PRO A 151 15.29 17.78 -14.01
N VAL A 152 14.73 18.46 -15.02
CA VAL A 152 13.45 18.12 -15.64
C VAL A 152 13.43 16.67 -16.16
N ALA A 153 14.53 16.22 -16.77
CA ALA A 153 14.68 14.85 -17.25
C ALA A 153 14.47 13.79 -16.16
N LEU A 154 14.90 14.07 -14.92
CA LEU A 154 14.68 13.17 -13.79
C LEU A 154 13.21 13.15 -13.38
N GLN A 155 12.56 14.31 -13.38
CA GLN A 155 11.15 14.45 -13.00
C GLN A 155 10.23 13.72 -13.98
N GLU A 156 10.51 13.83 -15.29
CA GLU A 156 9.77 13.11 -16.34
C GLU A 156 9.89 11.59 -16.19
N GLU A 157 11.10 11.08 -15.93
CA GLU A 157 11.30 9.65 -15.73
C GLU A 157 10.63 9.16 -14.44
N ILE A 158 10.64 9.95 -13.37
CA ILE A 158 9.89 9.65 -12.14
C ILE A 158 8.39 9.56 -12.43
N LEU A 159 7.82 10.52 -13.18
CA LEU A 159 6.40 10.49 -13.57
C LEU A 159 6.07 9.21 -14.35
N ARG A 160 6.95 8.80 -15.26
CA ARG A 160 6.81 7.55 -16.01
C ARG A 160 6.87 6.31 -15.11
N LEU A 161 7.80 6.28 -14.14
CA LEU A 161 7.89 5.19 -13.16
C LEU A 161 6.66 5.12 -12.26
N ILE A 162 6.11 6.27 -11.84
CA ILE A 162 4.88 6.33 -11.05
C ILE A 162 3.69 5.81 -11.87
N GLN A 163 3.56 6.21 -13.14
CA GLN A 163 2.48 5.75 -14.02
C GLN A 163 2.55 4.24 -14.28
N SER A 164 3.74 3.71 -14.55
CA SER A 164 3.94 2.27 -14.77
C SER A 164 3.76 1.44 -13.50
N SER A 165 4.12 1.97 -12.33
CA SER A 165 3.92 1.29 -11.05
C SER A 165 2.50 1.43 -10.49
N ARG A 166 1.65 2.31 -11.05
CA ARG A 166 0.26 2.47 -10.64
C ARG A 166 -0.56 1.30 -11.18
N LYS A 167 -0.53 0.16 -10.46
CA LYS A 167 -1.55 -0.88 -10.65
C LYS A 167 -2.92 -0.19 -10.51
N LYS A 168 -3.68 -0.09 -11.59
CA LYS A 168 -5.08 0.33 -11.50
C LYS A 168 -5.73 -0.65 -10.52
N LYS A 169 -6.32 -0.13 -9.44
CA LYS A 169 -7.07 -0.97 -8.51
C LYS A 169 -8.31 -1.44 -9.26
N GLU A 170 -8.29 -2.68 -9.71
CA GLU A 170 -9.44 -3.30 -10.35
C GLU A 170 -10.30 -3.93 -9.26
N TYR A 171 -11.52 -3.42 -9.10
CA TYR A 171 -12.51 -4.02 -8.21
C TYR A 171 -13.31 -5.04 -9.00
N LYS A 172 -13.30 -6.27 -8.51
CA LYS A 172 -14.12 -7.36 -9.06
C LYS A 172 -15.41 -7.49 -8.27
N VAL A 173 -16.53 -7.47 -8.97
CA VAL A 173 -17.85 -7.73 -8.40
C VAL A 173 -18.43 -8.97 -9.06
N SER A 174 -18.92 -9.91 -8.25
CA SER A 174 -19.46 -11.20 -8.68
C SER A 174 -20.90 -11.40 -8.19
N TYR A 175 -21.76 -11.93 -9.06
CA TYR A 175 -23.12 -12.35 -8.75
C TYR A 175 -23.39 -13.74 -9.32
N ILE A 176 -24.29 -14.46 -8.67
CA ILE A 176 -24.86 -15.70 -9.16
C ILE A 176 -26.28 -15.41 -9.65
N LEU A 177 -26.52 -15.72 -10.92
CA LEU A 177 -27.80 -15.61 -11.58
C LEU A 177 -28.46 -16.99 -11.60
N THR A 178 -29.68 -17.09 -11.08
CA THR A 178 -30.52 -18.27 -11.19
C THR A 178 -31.57 -17.97 -12.26
N LEU A 179 -31.50 -18.68 -13.39
CA LEU A 179 -32.42 -18.53 -14.51
C LEU A 179 -33.41 -19.70 -14.55
N SER A 180 -34.64 -19.46 -14.12
CA SER A 180 -35.71 -20.46 -14.18
C SER A 180 -36.84 -20.01 -15.11
N THR A 181 -37.43 -20.96 -15.83
CA THR A 181 -38.61 -20.71 -16.65
C THR A 181 -39.50 -21.94 -16.62
N TYR A 182 -40.81 -21.71 -16.68
CA TYR A 182 -41.83 -22.75 -16.76
C TYR A 182 -42.44 -22.84 -18.17
N ASP A 183 -41.94 -22.04 -19.14
CA ASP A 183 -42.44 -22.04 -20.50
C ASP A 183 -41.84 -23.21 -21.30
N PRO A 184 -42.65 -24.15 -21.81
CA PRO A 184 -42.16 -25.27 -22.62
C PRO A 184 -41.56 -24.87 -23.98
N LYS A 185 -41.70 -23.60 -24.42
CA LYS A 185 -41.08 -23.09 -25.66
C LYS A 185 -39.68 -22.53 -25.46
N SER A 186 -39.23 -22.39 -24.22
CA SER A 186 -37.93 -21.84 -23.90
C SER A 186 -36.81 -22.80 -24.33
N SER A 187 -35.89 -22.30 -25.15
CA SER A 187 -34.79 -23.09 -25.70
C SER A 187 -33.49 -22.75 -24.99
N ILE A 188 -32.64 -23.77 -24.75
CA ILE A 188 -31.29 -23.60 -24.18
C ILE A 188 -30.45 -22.66 -25.06
N ASP A 189 -30.70 -22.69 -26.38
CA ASP A 189 -30.00 -21.84 -27.34
C ASP A 189 -30.30 -20.35 -27.15
N SER A 190 -31.52 -20.00 -26.70
CA SER A 190 -31.88 -18.62 -26.36
C SER A 190 -31.11 -18.10 -25.14
N ILE A 191 -30.88 -18.96 -24.15
CA ILE A 191 -30.07 -18.62 -22.96
C ILE A 191 -28.61 -18.40 -23.38
N LYS A 192 -28.03 -19.31 -24.17
CA LYS A 192 -26.66 -19.19 -24.66
C LYS A 192 -26.45 -17.90 -25.47
N GLN A 193 -27.36 -17.61 -26.39
CA GLN A 193 -27.28 -16.41 -27.22
C GLN A 193 -27.36 -15.14 -26.37
N SER A 194 -28.29 -15.08 -25.41
CA SER A 194 -28.44 -13.90 -24.55
C SER A 194 -27.24 -13.66 -23.64
N LEU A 195 -26.67 -14.72 -23.06
CA LEU A 195 -25.47 -14.61 -22.23
C LEU A 195 -24.25 -14.19 -23.06
N SER A 196 -24.10 -14.71 -24.28
CA SER A 196 -23.02 -14.33 -25.21
C SER A 196 -23.13 -12.87 -25.67
N ASP A 197 -24.35 -12.40 -25.93
CA ASP A 197 -24.61 -11.01 -26.31
C ASP A 197 -24.36 -10.06 -25.14
N ALA A 198 -24.74 -10.44 -23.92
CA ALA A 198 -24.46 -9.68 -22.71
C ALA A 198 -22.95 -9.59 -22.42
N GLU A 199 -22.20 -10.68 -22.56
CA GLU A 199 -20.75 -10.71 -22.42
C GLU A 199 -20.08 -9.78 -23.44
N SER A 200 -20.43 -9.90 -24.72
CA SER A 200 -19.84 -9.10 -25.80
C SER A 200 -20.10 -7.59 -25.68
N LYS A 201 -21.31 -7.20 -25.26
CA LYS A 201 -21.71 -5.78 -25.16
C LYS A 201 -21.20 -5.09 -23.89
N THR A 202 -20.88 -5.84 -22.83
CA THR A 202 -20.54 -5.26 -21.52
C THR A 202 -19.13 -5.57 -21.03
N GLY A 203 -18.47 -6.57 -21.63
CA GLY A 203 -17.17 -7.05 -21.18
C GLY A 203 -17.21 -7.71 -19.80
N CYS A 204 -18.38 -8.18 -19.35
CA CYS A 204 -18.52 -8.96 -18.12
C CYS A 204 -18.16 -10.42 -18.39
N GLY A 205 -17.36 -11.05 -17.52
CA GLY A 205 -17.09 -12.47 -17.61
C GLY A 205 -18.29 -13.28 -17.11
N ILE A 206 -18.90 -14.06 -18.01
CA ILE A 206 -20.07 -14.89 -17.69
C ILE A 206 -19.68 -16.36 -17.85
N TYR A 207 -19.90 -17.18 -16.82
CA TYR A 207 -19.66 -18.62 -16.91
C TYR A 207 -20.79 -19.44 -16.33
N TYR A 208 -21.03 -20.60 -16.92
CA TYR A 208 -21.99 -21.58 -16.42
C TYR A 208 -21.42 -22.30 -15.20
N ILE A 209 -22.17 -22.36 -14.09
CA ILE A 209 -21.80 -23.16 -12.92
C ILE A 209 -22.50 -24.52 -12.99
N SER A 210 -23.83 -24.49 -12.97
CA SER A 210 -24.72 -25.67 -12.91
C SER A 210 -26.12 -25.23 -13.34
N SER A 211 -27.04 -26.13 -13.68
CA SER A 211 -28.43 -25.71 -13.91
C SER A 211 -29.12 -25.45 -12.57
N PRO A 212 -29.87 -24.35 -12.37
CA PRO A 212 -30.11 -23.19 -13.23
C PRO A 212 -29.19 -21.95 -12.98
N ARG A 213 -28.00 -22.16 -12.42
CA ARG A 213 -27.07 -21.14 -11.90
C ARG A 213 -25.92 -20.76 -12.86
N TYR A 214 -25.76 -19.48 -13.08
CA TYR A 214 -24.72 -18.86 -13.89
C TYR A 214 -23.98 -17.82 -13.06
N HIS A 215 -22.68 -17.67 -13.26
CA HIS A 215 -21.91 -16.61 -12.63
C HIS A 215 -21.71 -15.45 -13.61
N ILE A 216 -21.85 -14.23 -13.10
CA ILE A 216 -21.49 -13.01 -13.80
C ILE A 216 -20.51 -12.20 -12.95
N SER A 217 -19.41 -11.76 -13.56
CA SER A 217 -18.46 -10.85 -12.93
C SER A 217 -18.08 -9.68 -13.82
N ALA A 218 -17.86 -8.54 -13.19
CA ALA A 218 -17.33 -7.35 -13.85
C ALA A 218 -16.14 -6.80 -13.08
N GLU A 219 -15.15 -6.33 -13.82
CA GLU A 219 -13.97 -5.63 -13.31
C GLU A 219 -14.01 -4.17 -13.75
N ALA A 220 -13.81 -3.25 -12.81
CA ALA A 220 -13.77 -1.81 -13.08
C ALA A 220 -12.92 -1.06 -12.05
N ASP A 221 -12.60 0.20 -12.36
CA ASP A 221 -11.79 1.07 -11.48
C ASP A 221 -12.45 1.38 -10.13
N ASN A 222 -13.77 1.20 -10.02
CA ASN A 222 -14.57 1.44 -8.82
C ASN A 222 -15.69 0.39 -8.70
N TYR A 223 -16.09 0.09 -7.46
CA TYR A 223 -17.20 -0.82 -7.15
C TYR A 223 -18.53 -0.41 -7.83
N LEU A 224 -18.85 0.89 -7.82
CA LEU A 224 -20.07 1.42 -8.47
C LEU A 224 -20.06 1.17 -9.98
N ASN A 225 -18.93 1.42 -10.64
CA ASN A 225 -18.79 1.21 -12.09
C ASN A 225 -18.89 -0.28 -12.45
N ALA A 226 -18.34 -1.17 -11.60
CA ALA A 226 -18.47 -2.61 -11.78
C ALA A 226 -19.94 -3.06 -11.63
N GLU A 227 -20.66 -2.55 -10.62
CA GLU A 227 -22.10 -2.82 -10.48
C GLU A 227 -22.93 -2.28 -11.66
N GLU A 228 -22.61 -1.10 -12.17
CA GLU A 228 -23.30 -0.53 -13.33
C GLU A 228 -23.12 -1.40 -14.58
N LYS A 229 -21.92 -1.96 -14.80
CA LYS A 229 -21.68 -2.92 -15.90
C LYS A 229 -22.58 -4.16 -15.76
N ILE A 230 -22.69 -4.70 -14.54
CA ILE A 230 -23.55 -5.87 -14.26
C ILE A 230 -25.03 -5.52 -14.43
N LYS A 231 -25.48 -4.34 -13.98
CA LYS A 231 -26.86 -3.87 -14.19
C LYS A 231 -27.19 -3.72 -15.68
N LYS A 232 -26.24 -3.23 -16.49
CA LYS A 232 -26.39 -3.15 -17.95
C LYS A 232 -26.50 -4.55 -18.56
N ALA A 233 -25.63 -5.49 -18.17
CA ALA A 233 -25.71 -6.87 -18.62
C ALA A 233 -27.06 -7.50 -18.27
N LEU A 234 -27.57 -7.27 -17.06
CA LEU A 234 -28.88 -7.74 -16.61
C LEU A 234 -30.04 -7.14 -17.41
N SER A 235 -29.98 -5.87 -17.79
CA SER A 235 -31.03 -5.25 -18.63
C SER A 235 -31.09 -5.87 -20.02
N ILE A 236 -29.95 -6.28 -20.59
CA ILE A 236 -29.88 -6.99 -21.87
C ILE A 236 -30.51 -8.38 -21.71
N ILE A 237 -30.09 -9.14 -20.70
CA ILE A 237 -30.60 -10.48 -20.41
C ILE A 237 -32.13 -10.46 -20.17
N LYS A 238 -32.64 -9.49 -19.40
CA LYS A 238 -34.08 -9.33 -19.16
C LYS A 238 -34.88 -8.99 -20.42
N THR A 239 -34.28 -8.27 -21.37
CA THR A 239 -34.96 -7.87 -22.61
C THR A 239 -35.08 -9.04 -23.58
N GLU A 240 -34.06 -9.89 -23.62
CA GLU A 240 -33.97 -11.04 -24.52
C GLU A 240 -34.69 -12.28 -23.93
N LEU A 241 -34.65 -12.48 -22.61
CA LEU A 241 -35.31 -13.58 -21.91
C LEU A 241 -36.66 -13.18 -21.28
N LYS A 242 -37.61 -12.72 -22.11
CA LYS A 242 -38.97 -12.40 -21.65
C LYS A 242 -39.68 -13.68 -21.17
N GLY A 243 -40.11 -13.71 -19.90
CA GLY A 243 -40.79 -14.86 -19.29
C GLY A 243 -39.88 -15.80 -18.47
N PHE A 244 -38.62 -15.40 -18.25
CA PHE A 244 -37.73 -16.06 -17.29
C PHE A 244 -37.78 -15.34 -15.94
N ASP A 245 -37.86 -16.12 -14.87
CA ASP A 245 -37.59 -15.66 -13.52
C ASP A 245 -36.07 -15.62 -13.32
N ILE A 246 -35.56 -14.43 -13.06
CA ILE A 246 -34.14 -14.15 -12.89
C ILE A 246 -33.91 -13.71 -11.45
N GLU A 247 -33.42 -14.62 -10.62
CA GLU A 247 -32.98 -14.31 -9.27
C GLU A 247 -31.48 -14.00 -9.27
N MET A 248 -31.08 -13.04 -8.45
CA MET A 248 -29.70 -12.60 -8.35
C MET A 248 -29.23 -12.64 -6.90
N GLU A 249 -28.25 -13.47 -6.63
CA GLU A 249 -27.57 -13.53 -5.34
C GLU A 249 -26.18 -12.91 -5.48
N LYS A 250 -25.89 -11.90 -4.66
CA LYS A 250 -24.54 -11.35 -4.58
C LYS A 250 -23.63 -12.39 -3.97
N GLU A 251 -22.59 -12.80 -4.69
CA GLU A 251 -21.58 -13.66 -4.10
C GLU A 251 -20.88 -12.85 -3.03
N LYS A 252 -20.93 -13.33 -1.78
CA LYS A 252 -20.12 -12.74 -0.71
C LYS A 252 -18.69 -12.94 -1.14
N VAL A 253 -18.05 -11.86 -1.60
CA VAL A 253 -16.60 -11.81 -1.78
C VAL A 253 -16.04 -12.38 -0.48
N LYS A 254 -15.43 -13.57 -0.56
CA LYS A 254 -14.54 -14.01 0.51
C LYS A 254 -13.57 -12.85 0.63
N LYS A 255 -13.70 -12.06 1.69
CA LYS A 255 -12.69 -11.07 2.03
C LYS A 255 -11.41 -11.88 2.10
N ASP A 256 -10.61 -11.83 1.04
CA ASP A 256 -9.21 -12.15 1.16
C ASP A 256 -8.74 -11.31 2.34
N LYS A 257 -8.02 -11.95 3.26
CA LYS A 257 -7.69 -11.43 4.60
C LYS A 257 -6.90 -10.09 4.58
N GLU A 258 -6.78 -9.42 3.44
CA GLU A 258 -6.09 -8.16 3.24
C GLU A 258 -6.98 -6.93 3.52
N ASP A 259 -8.32 -7.04 3.47
CA ASP A 259 -9.23 -5.89 3.65
C ASP A 259 -9.61 -5.56 5.11
N ILE A 260 -8.91 -6.14 6.10
CA ILE A 260 -9.01 -5.66 7.50
C ILE A 260 -7.98 -4.53 7.75
N ILE A 261 -7.03 -4.31 6.85
CA ILE A 261 -5.94 -3.36 7.08
C ILE A 261 -6.28 -1.93 6.63
N SER A 262 -7.34 -1.71 5.83
CA SER A 262 -7.74 -0.40 5.30
C SER A 262 -8.73 0.40 6.15
N GLU A 263 -9.27 -0.15 7.24
CA GLU A 263 -10.18 0.57 8.16
C GLU A 263 -9.56 0.90 9.54
N LEU A 264 -8.23 0.99 9.63
CA LEU A 264 -7.48 1.49 10.81
C LEU A 264 -6.30 2.37 10.40
#